data_AF-A0A2Z2M900-F1
#
_entry.id   AF-A0A2Z2M900-F1
#
_cell.length_a   1.000
_cell.length_b   1.000
_cell.length_c   1.000
_cell.angle_alpha   90.00
_cell.angle_beta   90.00
_cell.angle_gamma   90.00
#
_symmetry.space_group_name_H-M   'P 1'
#
loop_
_entity.id
_entity.type
_entity.pdbx_description
1 polymer ?
#
loop_
_entity_poly.entity_id
_entity_poly.type
_entity_poly.pdbx_seq_one_letter_code
_entity_poly.pdbx_strand_id
1 'polypeptide(L)' 'MGEDLSRLQGTYRKLMLAGLFLLLTAFGLLILKPFGTASIVVGALLFPVAMVPLELARRAAQRLALMAINSME' A
#
# COMPACT_ATOMS: atom_id res chain seq x y z
N MET A 1 11.64 -21.86 -8.75
CA MET A 1 12.11 -20.51 -8.34
C MET A 1 11.45 -19.39 -9.14
N GLY A 2 11.36 -19.44 -10.48
CA GLY A 2 10.73 -18.37 -11.28
C GLY A 2 9.20 -18.24 -11.14
N GLU A 3 8.47 -19.35 -10.96
CA GLU A 3 7.00 -19.32 -10.82
C GLU A 3 6.52 -18.73 -9.48
N ASP A 4 7.19 -19.03 -8.37
CA ASP A 4 6.85 -18.46 -7.05
C ASP A 4 7.07 -16.94 -7.03
N LEU A 5 8.14 -16.46 -7.66
CA LEU A 5 8.44 -15.04 -7.81
C LEU A 5 7.36 -14.31 -8.61
N SER A 6 6.90 -14.89 -9.73
CA SER A 6 5.80 -14.31 -10.51
C SER A 6 4.47 -14.28 -9.74
N ARG A 7 4.17 -15.31 -8.94
CA ARG A 7 2.98 -15.33 -8.08
C ARG A 7 3.05 -14.30 -6.96
N LEU A 8 4.22 -14.12 -6.36
CA LEU A 8 4.46 -13.12 -5.32
C LEU A 8 4.32 -11.70 -5.90
N GLN A 9 4.89 -11.46 -7.08
CA GLN A 9 4.80 -10.17 -7.78
C GLN A 9 3.37 -9.86 -8.22
N GLY A 10 2.63 -10.85 -8.72
CA GLY A 10 1.22 -10.72 -9.08
C GLY A 10 0.34 -10.39 -7.86
N THR A 11 0.57 -11.06 -6.74
CA THR A 11 -0.14 -10.78 -5.48
C THR A 11 0.20 -9.41 -4.94
N TYR A 12 1.48 -9.04 -4.94
CA TYR A 12 1.96 -7.72 -4.53
C TYR A 12 1.32 -6.61 -5.36
N ARG A 13 1.28 -6.77 -6.69
CA ARG A 13 0.67 -5.80 -7.60
C ARG A 13 -0.84 -5.66 -7.36
N LYS A 14 -1.55 -6.76 -7.08
CA LYS A 14 -2.98 -6.72 -6.73
C LYS A 14 -3.23 -6.00 -5.42
N LEU A 15 -2.42 -6.26 -4.38
CA LEU A 15 -2.50 -5.58 -3.10
C LEU A 15 -2.20 -4.08 -3.21
N MET A 16 -1.19 -3.72 -4.01
CA MET A 16 -0.85 -2.33 -4.31
C MET A 16 -2.01 -1.60 -5.01
N LEU A 17 -2.62 -2.22 -6.03
CA LEU A 17 -3.76 -1.64 -6.74
C LEU A 17 -4.99 -1.50 -5.84
N ALA A 18 -5.26 -2.49 -4.99
CA ALA A 18 -6.35 -2.42 -4.02
C ALA A 18 -6.12 -1.29 -3.00
N GLY A 19 -4.88 -1.16 -2.48
CA GLY A 19 -4.50 -0.07 -1.59
C GLY A 19 -4.64 1.30 -2.25
N LEU A 20 -4.17 1.45 -3.50
CA LEU A 20 -4.32 2.67 -4.29
C LEU A 20 -5.78 3.05 -4.50
N PHE A 21 -6.63 2.09 -4.88
CA PHE A 21 -8.05 2.33 -5.07
C PHE A 21 -8.75 2.76 -3.77
N LEU A 22 -8.43 2.11 -2.65
CA LEU A 22 -8.94 2.48 -1.33
C LEU A 22 -8.56 3.92 -0.96
N LEU A 23 -7.30 4.28 -1.23
CA LEU A 23 -6.76 5.61 -0.95
C LEU A 23 -7.44 6.68 -1.81
N LEU A 24 -7.62 6.43 -3.10
CA LEU A 24 -8.35 7.31 -4.01
C LEU A 24 -9.81 7.48 -3.59
N THR A 25 -10.46 6.41 -3.13
CA THR A 25 -11.84 6.44 -2.64
C THR A 25 -11.96 7.28 -1.36
N ALA A 26 -11.03 7.08 -0.41
CA ALA A 26 -10.95 7.88 0.81
C ALA A 26 -10.72 9.36 0.51
N PHE A 27 -9.82 9.66 -0.43
CA PHE A 27 -9.54 11.02 -0.88
C PHE A 27 -10.75 11.66 -1.56
N GLY A 28 -11.43 10.92 -2.44
CA GLY A 28 -12.67 11.35 -3.10
C GLY A 28 -13.79 11.65 -2.11
N LEU A 29 -13.94 10.82 -1.06
CA LEU A 29 -14.90 11.06 0.02
C LEU A 29 -14.57 12.33 0.82
N LEU A 30 -13.29 12.57 1.13
CA LEU A 30 -12.82 13.79 1.80
C LEU A 30 -13.13 15.05 0.97
N ILE A 31 -12.98 15.00 -0.36
CA ILE A 31 -13.21 16.14 -1.26
C ILE A 31 -14.71 16.39 -1.49
N LEU A 32 -15.47 15.35 -1.84
CA LEU A 32 -16.88 15.50 -2.26
C LEU A 32 -17.82 15.76 -1.08
N LYS A 33 -17.43 15.37 0.14
CA LYS A 33 -18.24 15.59 1.33
C LYS A 33 -17.33 15.74 2.56
N PRO A 34 -16.83 16.96 2.85
CA PRO A 34 -16.05 17.20 4.05
C PRO A 34 -16.99 17.09 5.26
N PHE A 35 -17.15 15.87 5.77
CA PHE A 35 -18.05 15.53 6.86
C PHE A 35 -17.54 16.06 8.22
N GLY A 36 -17.38 17.36 8.43
CA GLY A 36 -17.14 17.99 9.75
C GLY A 36 -16.29 17.16 10.74
N THR A 37 -16.76 16.93 11.97
CA THR A 37 -16.05 16.12 12.98
C THR A 37 -15.88 14.64 12.58
N ALA A 38 -16.72 14.12 11.71
CA ALA A 38 -16.64 12.74 11.23
C ALA A 38 -15.51 12.52 10.21
N SER A 39 -15.12 13.53 9.43
CA SER A 39 -13.96 13.44 8.53
C SER A 39 -12.65 13.39 9.29
N ILE A 40 -12.59 14.00 10.49
CA ILE A 40 -11.44 13.88 11.41
C ILE A 40 -11.33 12.44 11.93
N VAL A 41 -12.45 11.84 12.37
CA VAL A 41 -12.47 10.45 12.86
C VAL A 41 -12.14 9.47 11.72
N VAL A 42 -12.72 9.68 10.54
CA VAL A 42 -12.46 8.87 9.35
C VAL A 42 -11.00 9.01 8.92
N GLY A 43 -10.43 10.22 8.92
CA GLY A 43 -9.01 10.44 8.66
C GLY A 43 -8.11 9.77 9.69
N ALA A 44 -8.42 9.91 10.98
CA ALA A 44 -7.66 9.33 12.09
C ALA A 44 -7.69 7.79 12.10
N LEU A 45 -8.74 7.16 11.57
CA LEU A 45 -8.84 5.70 11.42
C LEU A 45 -8.26 5.21 10.10
N LEU A 46 -8.51 5.92 8.99
CA LEU A 46 -8.01 5.51 7.68
C LEU A 46 -6.49 5.66 7.56
N PHE A 47 -5.89 6.64 8.23
CA PHE A 47 -4.44 6.86 8.19
C PHE A 47 -3.62 5.67 8.73
N PRO A 48 -3.86 5.14 9.96
CA PRO A 48 -3.17 3.95 10.44
C PRO A 48 -3.52 2.69 9.64
N VAL A 49 -4.76 2.56 9.14
CA VAL A 49 -5.14 1.44 8.27
C VAL A 49 -4.41 1.48 6.94
N ALA A 50 -4.22 2.67 6.36
CA ALA A 50 -3.45 2.87 5.13
C ALA A 50 -1.93 2.71 5.35
N MET A 51 -1.43 2.91 6.57
CA MET A 51 -0.03 2.66 6.92
C MET A 51 0.34 1.18 6.90
N VAL A 52 -0.60 0.27 7.19
CA VAL A 52 -0.33 -1.19 7.16
C VAL A 52 0.20 -1.67 5.80
N PRO A 53 -0.47 -1.43 4.66
CA PRO A 53 0.06 -1.79 3.35
C PRO A 53 1.31 -0.99 2.98
N LEU A 54 1.46 0.25 3.44
CA LEU A 54 2.64 1.09 3.16
C LEU A 54 3.90 0.52 3.82
N GLU A 55 3.80 0.06 5.08
CA GLU A 55 4.89 -0.58 5.80
C GLU A 55 5.26 -1.95 5.18
N LEU A 56 4.25 -2.71 4.71
CA LEU A 56 4.47 -3.96 3.99
C LEU A 56 5.17 -3.73 2.64
N ALA A 57 4.76 -2.69 1.90
CA ALA A 57 5.41 -2.28 0.67
C ALA A 57 6.86 -1.84 0.91
N ARG A 58 7.11 -1.09 1.99
CA ARG A 58 8.46 -0.69 2.42
C ARG A 58 9.34 -1.91 2.71
N ARG A 59 8.83 -2.89 3.47
CA ARG A 59 9.56 -4.15 3.76
C ARG A 59 9.84 -4.94 2.47
N ALA A 60 8.89 -4.99 1.54
CA ALA A 60 9.07 -5.65 0.26
C ALA A 60 10.14 -4.95 -0.59
N ALA A 61 10.11 -3.61 -0.65
CA ALA A 61 11.10 -2.80 -1.35
C ALA A 61 12.51 -2.98 -0.75
N GLN A 62 12.64 -3.02 0.57
CA GLN A 62 13.93 -3.29 1.24
C GLN A 62 14.48 -4.67 0.90
N ARG A 63 13.63 -5.71 0.88
CA ARG A 63 14.04 -7.06 0.47
C ARG A 63 14.49 -7.12 -0.99
N LEU A 64 13.79 -6.42 -1.88
CA LEU A 64 14.17 -6.32 -3.29
C LEU A 64 15.49 -5.56 -3.47
N ALA A 65 15.70 -4.47 -2.73
CA ALA A 65 16.95 -3.72 -2.75
C ALA A 65 18.13 -4.57 -2.27
N LEU A 66 17.96 -5.32 -1.17
CA LEU A 66 18.99 -6.24 -0.68
C LEU A 66 19.30 -7.38 -1.66
N MET A 67 18.28 -7.95 -2.30
CA MET A 67 18.49 -8.96 -3.35
C MET A 67 19.23 -8.38 -4.56
N ALA A 68 18.91 -7.16 -4.98
CA ALA A 68 19.61 -6.49 -6.08
C ALA A 68 21.09 -6.25 -5.74
N ILE A 69 21.38 -5.80 -4.51
CA ILE A 69 22.75 -5.59 -4.03
C ILE A 69 23.53 -6.92 -4.00
N ASN A 70 22.98 -7.97 -3.40
CA ASN A 70 23.63 -9.29 -3.36
C ASN A 70 23.77 -9.95 -4.74
N SER A 71 23.02 -9.50 -5.75
CA SER A 71 23.15 -10.02 -7.13
C SER A 71 24.21 -9.28 -7.97
N MET A 72 24.81 -8.23 -7.43
CA MET A 72 25.89 -7.46 -8.08
C MET A 72 27.30 -7.84 -7.58
N GLU A 73 27.41 -8.59 -6.47
CA GLU A 73 28.64 -9.29 -6.04
C GLU A 73 28.74 -10.68 -6.69
#